data_AF-A0A3A0VBI6-F1
#
_entry.id   AF-A0A3A0VBI6-F1
#
_cell.length_a   1.000
_cell.length_b   1.000
_cell.length_c   1.000
_cell.angle_alpha   90.00
_cell.angle_beta   90.00
_cell.angle_gamma   90.00
#
_symmetry.space_group_name_H-M   'P 1'
#
loop_
_entity.id
_entity.type
_entity.pdbx_description
1 polymer ?
#
loop_
_entity_poly.entity_id
_entity_poly.type
_entity_poly.pdbx_seq_one_letter_code
_entity_poly.pdbx_strand_id
1 'polypeptide(L)'
;CVTRLRLVLKDDDKVDKDRMSNNDVVKGQCKADNQYQIVIGPGTVDEVYKQFIQETGVSEASKDDAKAAAAKKGNPIQRLIKLLGDIFIPILPAIVTAGLLMGINNLLTMEGLFGPKPLVEQFPQLGDISNIINVIASTAFIFLPALIGWSSMRVFGGSQILGLVLGLILMNPQLVSQYDIAKGHIPTWDILGLEIKQLNYQGQVLPILLAAYVLAQIEKFLNKFVHDSIKMLVVGPVALLITGFLA
;
A
#
# COMPACT_ATOMS: atom_id res chain seq x y z
N CYS A 1 23.67 -4.52 -5.91
CA CYS A 1 24.96 -4.98 -5.34
C CYS A 1 24.74 -5.56 -3.95
N VAL A 2 25.29 -6.75 -3.68
CA VAL A 2 25.24 -7.40 -2.36
C VAL A 2 26.40 -6.85 -1.55
N THR A 3 26.10 -6.05 -0.51
CA THR A 3 27.13 -5.44 0.35
C THR A 3 26.82 -5.57 1.83
N ARG A 4 25.65 -6.15 2.16
CA ARG A 4 25.12 -6.27 3.52
C ARG A 4 24.62 -7.67 3.78
N LEU A 5 25.05 -8.24 4.91
CA LEU A 5 24.45 -9.45 5.46
C LEU A 5 23.20 -9.06 6.23
N ARG A 6 22.04 -9.60 5.85
CA ARG A 6 20.75 -9.30 6.47
C ARG A 6 20.26 -10.49 7.27
N LEU A 7 20.08 -10.30 8.57
CA LEU A 7 19.70 -11.35 9.50
C LEU A 7 18.34 -11.03 10.12
N VAL A 8 17.49 -12.03 10.21
CA VAL A 8 16.26 -11.98 11.01
C VAL A 8 16.52 -12.71 12.31
N LEU A 9 16.96 -11.98 13.33
CA LEU A 9 17.30 -12.57 14.61
C LEU A 9 16.02 -12.89 15.39
N LYS A 10 16.06 -13.85 16.34
CA LYS A 10 14.96 -14.04 17.31
C LYS A 10 14.90 -12.88 18.29
N ASP A 11 16.06 -12.41 18.72
CA ASP A 11 16.24 -11.36 19.70
C ASP A 11 17.40 -10.48 19.24
N ASP A 12 17.13 -9.19 19.02
CA ASP A 12 18.16 -8.26 18.56
C ASP A 12 18.98 -7.65 19.71
N ASP A 13 18.56 -7.82 20.96
CA ASP A 13 19.21 -7.22 22.12
C ASP A 13 20.35 -8.10 22.64
N LYS A 14 20.40 -9.36 22.19
CA LYS A 14 21.54 -10.27 22.39
C LYS A 14 22.71 -10.01 21.45
N VAL A 15 22.59 -9.05 20.53
CA VAL A 15 23.70 -8.69 19.64
C VAL A 15 24.68 -7.80 20.39
N ASP A 16 25.91 -8.28 20.53
CA ASP A 16 27.02 -7.51 21.06
C ASP A 16 27.49 -6.47 20.02
N LYS A 17 26.95 -5.26 20.14
CA LYS A 17 27.18 -4.16 19.21
C LYS A 17 28.62 -3.65 19.25
N ASP A 18 29.25 -3.69 20.42
CA ASP A 18 30.60 -3.15 20.62
C ASP A 18 31.62 -4.10 20.01
N ARG A 19 31.47 -5.41 20.27
CA ARG A 19 32.30 -6.43 19.64
C ARG A 19 32.13 -6.50 18.12
N MET A 20 30.91 -6.25 17.62
CA MET A 20 30.66 -6.14 16.18
C MET A 20 31.28 -4.90 15.54
N SER A 21 31.27 -3.76 16.22
CA SER A 21 31.85 -2.51 15.69
C SER A 21 33.37 -2.52 15.70
N ASN A 22 33.99 -3.30 16.61
CA ASN A 22 35.43 -3.47 16.71
C ASN A 22 36.00 -4.53 15.74
N ASN A 23 35.18 -5.09 14.85
CA ASN A 23 35.63 -6.06 13.86
C ASN A 23 36.04 -5.35 12.56
N ASP A 24 37.28 -5.55 12.12
CA ASP A 24 37.87 -4.91 10.93
C ASP A 24 37.08 -5.15 9.63
N VAL A 25 36.31 -6.24 9.57
CA VAL A 25 35.50 -6.63 8.40
C VAL A 25 34.14 -5.91 8.40
N VAL A 26 33.67 -5.43 9.55
CA VAL A 26 32.37 -4.78 9.71
C VAL A 26 32.52 -3.27 9.56
N LYS A 27 32.04 -2.74 8.44
CA LYS A 27 32.04 -1.29 8.16
C LYS A 27 30.89 -0.54 8.82
N GLY A 28 29.94 -1.25 9.40
CA GLY A 28 28.83 -0.67 10.13
C GLY A 28 27.69 -1.67 10.37
N GLN A 29 26.75 -1.27 11.23
CA GLN A 29 25.57 -2.07 11.55
C GLN A 29 24.34 -1.18 11.67
N CYS A 30 23.20 -1.64 11.17
CA CYS A 30 21.94 -0.93 11.30
C CYS A 30 20.76 -1.90 11.45
N LYS A 31 19.71 -1.44 12.11
CA LYS A 31 18.41 -2.13 12.13
C LYS A 31 17.49 -1.45 11.13
N ALA A 32 16.97 -2.21 10.18
CA ALA A 32 15.98 -1.73 9.20
C ALA A 32 15.05 -2.87 8.79
N ASP A 33 13.76 -2.57 8.59
CA ASP A 33 12.73 -3.53 8.18
C ASP A 33 12.56 -4.75 9.10
N ASN A 34 12.84 -4.62 10.41
CA ASN A 34 12.94 -5.71 11.39
C ASN A 34 14.04 -6.74 11.08
N GLN A 35 15.07 -6.31 10.36
CA GLN A 35 16.27 -7.08 10.08
C GLN A 35 17.47 -6.38 10.69
N TYR A 36 18.38 -7.17 11.25
CA TYR A 36 19.71 -6.71 11.61
C TYR A 36 20.59 -6.76 10.37
N GLN A 37 21.11 -5.61 9.93
CA GLN A 37 21.95 -5.50 8.75
C GLN A 37 23.39 -5.20 9.17
N ILE A 38 24.30 -6.08 8.76
CA ILE A 38 25.74 -5.90 8.96
C ILE A 38 26.32 -5.47 7.61
N VAL A 39 26.95 -4.30 7.59
CA VAL A 39 27.57 -3.71 6.40
C VAL A 39 29.01 -4.20 6.34
N ILE A 40 29.36 -4.93 5.28
CA ILE A 40 30.67 -5.55 5.13
C ILE A 40 31.37 -4.96 3.89
N GLY A 41 30.69 -5.04 2.74
CA GLY A 41 31.21 -4.59 1.46
C GLY A 41 30.97 -5.61 0.35
N PRO A 42 31.14 -5.20 -0.92
CA PRO A 42 31.01 -6.11 -2.06
C PRO A 42 32.12 -7.18 -2.03
N GLY A 43 31.80 -8.42 -2.41
CA GLY A 43 32.74 -9.55 -2.45
C GLY A 43 32.85 -10.31 -1.12
N THR A 44 33.26 -9.63 -0.04
CA THR A 44 33.49 -10.28 1.27
C THR A 44 32.21 -10.76 1.96
N VAL A 45 31.07 -10.14 1.65
CA VAL A 45 29.76 -10.52 2.24
C VAL A 45 29.34 -11.95 1.88
N ASP A 46 29.70 -12.44 0.69
CA ASP A 46 29.31 -13.79 0.24
C ASP A 46 30.12 -14.88 0.95
N GLU A 47 31.39 -14.59 1.26
CA GLU A 47 32.26 -15.48 2.04
C GLU A 47 31.78 -15.57 3.50
N VAL A 48 31.50 -14.42 4.11
CA VAL A 48 30.96 -14.35 5.48
C VAL A 48 29.61 -15.06 5.56
N TYR A 49 28.75 -14.92 4.55
CA TYR A 49 27.48 -15.62 4.49
C TYR A 49 27.63 -17.15 4.46
N LYS A 50 28.53 -17.67 3.60
CA LYS A 50 28.80 -19.11 3.51
C LYS A 50 29.29 -19.67 4.84
N GLN A 51 30.23 -18.96 5.48
CA GLN A 51 30.78 -19.39 6.75
C GLN A 51 29.76 -19.29 7.89
N PHE A 52 28.93 -18.23 7.89
CA PHE A 52 27.84 -18.07 8.85
C PHE A 52 26.83 -19.23 8.77
N ILE A 53 26.46 -19.68 7.56
CA ILE A 53 25.56 -20.84 7.39
C ILE A 53 26.23 -22.12 7.91
N GLN A 54 27.51 -22.33 7.59
CA GLN A 54 28.25 -23.51 8.04
C GLN A 54 28.35 -23.59 9.57
N GLU A 55 28.62 -22.47 10.23
CA GLU A 55 28.78 -22.41 11.69
C GLU A 55 27.45 -22.48 12.44
N THR A 56 26.39 -21.89 11.90
CA THR A 56 25.09 -21.81 12.59
C THR A 56 24.15 -22.96 12.25
N GLY A 57 24.41 -23.71 11.17
CA GLY A 57 23.54 -24.78 10.69
C GLY A 57 22.15 -24.30 10.23
N VAL A 58 21.95 -22.99 10.09
CA VAL A 58 20.68 -22.41 9.66
C VAL A 58 20.57 -22.57 8.14
N SER A 59 19.51 -23.23 7.68
CA SER A 59 19.26 -23.39 6.24
C SER A 59 19.14 -22.04 5.54
N GLU A 60 19.58 -22.00 4.29
CA GLU A 60 19.45 -20.85 3.41
C GLU A 60 17.98 -20.43 3.32
N ALA A 61 17.59 -19.41 4.07
CA ALA A 61 16.24 -18.87 3.99
C ALA A 61 16.13 -18.16 2.64
N SER A 62 15.11 -18.51 1.85
CA SER A 62 14.83 -17.74 0.65
C SER A 62 14.60 -16.28 1.04
N LYS A 63 14.83 -15.35 0.10
CA LYS A 63 14.52 -13.92 0.34
C LYS A 63 13.08 -13.70 0.82
N ASP A 64 12.17 -14.59 0.44
CA ASP A 64 10.76 -14.53 0.82
C ASP A 64 10.53 -15.07 2.24
N ASP A 65 11.23 -16.12 2.67
CA ASP A 65 11.17 -16.63 4.04
C ASP A 65 11.76 -15.64 5.05
N ALA A 66 12.89 -15.01 4.70
CA ALA A 66 13.50 -13.96 5.51
C ALA A 66 12.59 -12.72 5.61
N LYS A 67 11.89 -12.35 4.54
CA LYS A 67 10.88 -11.28 4.58
C LYS A 67 9.68 -11.66 5.46
N ALA A 68 9.17 -12.87 5.35
CA ALA A 68 8.03 -13.34 6.14
C ALA A 68 8.37 -13.40 7.65
N ALA A 69 9.57 -13.88 8.01
CA ALA A 69 10.04 -13.90 9.38
C ALA A 69 10.23 -12.47 9.95
N ALA A 70 10.79 -11.56 9.16
CA ALA A 70 10.95 -10.15 9.57
C ALA A 70 9.61 -9.42 9.72
N ALA A 71 8.62 -9.72 8.87
CA ALA A 71 7.27 -9.19 8.98
C ALA A 71 6.55 -9.66 10.27
N LYS A 72 6.92 -10.83 10.80
CA LYS A 72 6.40 -11.37 12.07
C LYS A 72 7.16 -10.89 13.31
N LYS A 73 8.21 -10.09 13.19
CA LYS A 73 8.97 -9.54 14.32
C LYS A 73 8.52 -8.10 14.64
N GLY A 74 8.68 -7.66 15.90
CA GLY A 74 8.26 -6.33 16.37
C GLY A 74 6.89 -6.30 17.05
N ASN A 75 6.58 -5.21 17.75
CA ASN A 75 5.29 -4.96 18.43
C ASN A 75 4.15 -4.88 17.39
N PRO A 76 2.93 -5.37 17.67
CA PRO A 76 1.74 -5.19 16.82
C PRO A 76 1.62 -3.82 16.15
N ILE A 77 1.91 -2.72 16.87
CA ILE A 77 1.84 -1.36 16.31
C ILE A 77 2.91 -1.14 15.22
N GLN A 78 4.14 -1.60 15.44
CA GLN A 78 5.22 -1.48 14.45
C GLN A 78 4.92 -2.31 13.20
N ARG A 79 4.29 -3.48 13.35
CA ARG A 79 3.86 -4.29 12.20
C ARG A 79 2.77 -3.61 11.39
N LEU A 80 1.81 -2.95 12.06
CA LEU A 80 0.79 -2.17 11.38
C LEU A 80 1.39 -0.99 10.62
N ILE A 81 2.31 -0.24 11.24
CA ILE A 81 3.00 0.87 10.57
C ILE A 81 3.79 0.38 9.36
N LYS A 82 4.50 -0.75 9.49
CA LYS A 82 5.23 -1.36 8.37
C LYS A 82 4.29 -1.79 7.24
N LEU A 83 3.18 -2.44 7.58
CA LEU A 83 2.15 -2.85 6.61
C LEU A 83 1.59 -1.64 5.86
N LEU A 84 1.25 -0.56 6.57
CA LEU A 84 0.80 0.67 5.93
C LEU A 84 1.91 1.25 5.04
N GLY A 85 3.15 1.30 5.52
CA GLY A 85 4.30 1.74 4.74
C GLY A 85 4.46 0.96 3.43
N ASP A 86 4.42 -0.37 3.49
CA ASP A 86 4.55 -1.25 2.33
C ASP A 86 3.43 -1.02 1.29
N ILE A 87 2.24 -0.61 1.74
CA ILE A 87 1.09 -0.29 0.88
C ILE A 87 1.20 1.12 0.29
N PHE A 88 1.62 2.10 1.09
CA PHE A 88 1.65 3.51 0.68
C PHE A 88 2.91 3.90 -0.13
N ILE A 89 4.05 3.27 0.10
CA ILE A 89 5.31 3.59 -0.60
C ILE A 89 5.16 3.50 -2.14
N PRO A 90 4.56 2.43 -2.71
CA PRO A 90 4.39 2.33 -4.16
C PRO A 90 3.50 3.42 -4.77
N ILE A 91 2.55 3.96 -4.00
CA ILE A 91 1.59 4.98 -4.47
C ILE A 91 2.01 6.41 -4.10
N LEU A 92 3.05 6.55 -3.28
CA LEU A 92 3.58 7.83 -2.82
C LEU A 92 3.91 8.81 -3.97
N PRO A 93 4.53 8.38 -5.09
CA PRO A 93 4.81 9.30 -6.19
C PRO A 93 3.54 9.96 -6.74
N ALA A 94 2.45 9.20 -6.91
CA ALA A 94 1.19 9.73 -7.41
C ALA A 94 0.55 10.74 -6.43
N ILE A 95 0.51 10.41 -5.15
CA ILE A 95 -0.10 11.26 -4.11
C ILE A 95 0.72 12.53 -3.90
N VAL A 96 2.05 12.45 -3.91
CA VAL A 96 2.94 13.61 -3.77
C VAL A 96 2.77 14.55 -4.96
N THR A 97 2.78 14.04 -6.20
CA THR A 97 2.54 14.86 -7.39
C THR A 97 1.16 15.53 -7.34
N ALA A 98 0.12 14.78 -6.97
CA ALA A 98 -1.23 15.31 -6.83
C ALA A 98 -1.32 16.42 -5.77
N GLY A 99 -0.72 16.22 -4.60
CA GLY A 99 -0.71 17.21 -3.52
C GLY A 99 0.03 18.49 -3.92
N LEU A 100 1.17 18.38 -4.60
CA LEU A 100 1.92 19.54 -5.10
C LEU A 100 1.12 20.32 -6.15
N LEU A 101 0.48 19.63 -7.10
CA LEU A 101 -0.36 20.26 -8.12
C LEU A 101 -1.60 20.92 -7.50
N MET A 102 -2.23 20.29 -6.50
CA MET A 102 -3.34 20.88 -5.77
C MET A 102 -2.89 22.14 -5.00
N GLY A 103 -1.69 22.12 -4.42
CA GLY A 103 -1.09 23.29 -3.80
C GLY A 103 -0.89 24.44 -4.79
N ILE A 104 -0.35 24.15 -5.98
CA ILE A 104 -0.21 25.15 -7.05
C ILE A 104 -1.58 25.70 -7.45
N ASN A 105 -2.58 24.83 -7.64
CA ASN A 105 -3.93 25.26 -7.97
C ASN A 105 -4.50 26.21 -6.91
N ASN A 106 -4.34 25.87 -5.62
CA ASN A 106 -4.80 26.69 -4.51
C ASN A 106 -4.13 28.07 -4.49
N LEU A 107 -2.86 28.18 -4.88
CA LEU A 107 -2.18 29.48 -5.01
C LEU A 107 -2.80 30.35 -6.12
N LEU A 108 -3.28 29.73 -7.21
CA LEU A 108 -3.91 30.44 -8.34
C LEU A 108 -5.34 30.89 -8.00
N THR A 109 -6.06 30.11 -7.19
CA THR A 109 -7.48 30.32 -6.87
C THR A 109 -7.73 30.99 -5.53
N MET A 110 -6.73 31.11 -4.64
CA MET A 110 -6.90 31.76 -3.33
C MET A 110 -7.12 33.27 -3.47
N GLU A 111 -8.18 33.75 -2.82
CA GLU A 111 -8.41 35.16 -2.56
C GLU A 111 -7.42 35.70 -1.51
N GLY A 112 -6.99 36.96 -1.67
CA GLY A 112 -6.15 37.65 -0.69
C GLY A 112 -4.65 37.37 -0.77
N LEU A 113 -4.21 36.38 -1.55
CA LEU A 113 -2.78 36.04 -1.67
C LEU A 113 -2.02 36.98 -2.62
N PHE A 114 -2.63 37.31 -3.76
CA PHE A 114 -2.08 38.19 -4.79
C PHE A 114 -2.98 39.40 -5.08
N GLY A 115 -3.72 39.84 -4.07
CA GLY A 115 -4.71 40.91 -4.16
C GLY A 115 -6.12 40.47 -3.76
N PRO A 116 -7.11 41.37 -3.87
CA PRO A 116 -8.48 41.10 -3.42
C PRO A 116 -9.24 40.08 -4.27
N LYS A 117 -8.74 39.77 -5.49
CA LYS A 117 -9.32 38.76 -6.38
C LYS A 117 -8.31 37.64 -6.66
N PRO A 118 -8.75 36.40 -6.89
CA PRO A 118 -7.88 35.29 -7.30
C PRO A 118 -7.09 35.61 -8.57
N LEU A 119 -5.90 35.02 -8.74
CA LEU A 119 -5.10 35.20 -9.95
C LEU A 119 -5.86 34.74 -11.21
N VAL A 120 -6.66 33.69 -11.09
CA VAL A 120 -7.50 33.20 -12.18
C VAL A 120 -8.55 34.21 -12.66
N GLU A 121 -9.01 35.10 -11.78
CA GLU A 121 -9.93 36.18 -12.16
C GLU A 121 -9.20 37.40 -12.72
N GLN A 122 -7.98 37.66 -12.24
CA GLN A 122 -7.14 38.74 -12.75
C GLN A 122 -6.59 38.43 -14.15
N PHE A 123 -6.32 37.15 -14.42
CA PHE A 123 -5.81 36.65 -15.70
C PHE A 123 -6.67 35.47 -16.19
N PRO A 124 -7.72 35.73 -16.99
CA PRO A 124 -8.66 34.68 -17.43
C PRO A 124 -8.00 33.48 -18.12
N GLN A 125 -6.87 33.70 -18.81
CA GLN A 125 -6.04 32.66 -19.42
C GLN A 125 -5.42 31.66 -18.43
N LEU A 126 -5.35 31.99 -17.14
CA LEU A 126 -4.92 31.08 -16.07
C LEU A 126 -6.09 30.24 -15.53
N GLY A 127 -7.34 30.60 -15.80
CA GLY A 127 -8.52 29.88 -15.34
C GLY A 127 -8.59 28.45 -15.87
N ASP A 128 -8.46 28.28 -17.19
CA ASP A 128 -8.47 26.95 -17.81
C ASP A 128 -7.25 26.11 -17.40
N ILE A 129 -6.09 26.75 -17.23
CA ILE A 129 -4.87 26.08 -16.74
C ILE A 129 -5.08 25.58 -15.31
N SER A 130 -5.63 26.42 -14.42
CA SER A 130 -5.98 26.05 -13.05
C SER A 130 -6.98 24.89 -13.03
N ASN A 131 -8.01 24.93 -13.88
CA ASN A 131 -8.97 23.82 -14.01
C ASN A 131 -8.29 22.51 -14.42
N ILE A 132 -7.42 22.53 -15.43
CA ILE A 132 -6.65 21.34 -15.87
C ILE A 132 -5.77 20.82 -14.72
N ILE A 133 -5.05 21.70 -14.02
CA ILE A 133 -4.22 21.33 -12.87
C ILE A 133 -5.08 20.68 -11.78
N ASN A 134 -6.25 21.27 -11.48
CA ASN A 134 -7.16 20.73 -10.48
C ASN A 134 -7.69 19.35 -10.86
N VAL A 135 -8.03 19.11 -12.13
CA VAL A 135 -8.45 17.78 -12.61
C VAL A 135 -7.33 16.75 -12.43
N ILE A 136 -6.10 17.08 -12.85
CA ILE A 136 -4.94 16.17 -12.69
C ILE A 136 -4.66 15.90 -11.21
N ALA A 137 -4.67 16.95 -10.39
CA ALA A 137 -4.39 16.88 -8.96
C ALA A 137 -5.44 16.06 -8.21
N SER A 138 -6.73 16.34 -8.45
CA SER A 138 -7.83 15.66 -7.75
C SER A 138 -7.95 14.18 -8.14
N THR A 139 -7.66 13.82 -9.40
CA THR A 139 -7.78 12.44 -9.91
C THR A 139 -7.09 11.42 -9.00
N ALA A 140 -5.84 11.65 -8.57
CA ALA A 140 -5.14 10.68 -7.73
C ALA A 140 -5.83 10.44 -6.36
N PHE A 141 -6.48 11.47 -5.82
CA PHE A 141 -7.23 11.39 -4.56
C PHE A 141 -8.62 10.77 -4.74
N ILE A 142 -9.30 11.08 -5.85
CA ILE A 142 -10.57 10.45 -6.23
C ILE A 142 -10.37 8.94 -6.37
N PHE A 143 -9.34 8.56 -7.12
CA PHE A 143 -8.99 7.17 -7.41
C PHE A 143 -8.08 6.53 -6.33
N LEU A 144 -7.95 7.16 -5.17
CA LEU A 144 -7.10 6.67 -4.08
C LEU A 144 -7.44 5.23 -3.64
N PRO A 145 -8.74 4.85 -3.51
CA PRO A 145 -9.09 3.45 -3.25
C PRO A 145 -8.58 2.49 -4.33
N ALA A 146 -8.61 2.84 -5.61
CA ALA A 146 -8.08 2.00 -6.69
C ALA A 146 -6.56 1.79 -6.55
N LEU A 147 -5.81 2.86 -6.27
CA LEU A 147 -4.37 2.81 -6.03
C LEU A 147 -4.02 1.95 -4.81
N ILE A 148 -4.76 2.12 -3.71
CA ILE A 148 -4.58 1.34 -2.49
C ILE A 148 -4.94 -0.12 -2.71
N GLY A 149 -6.04 -0.42 -3.40
CA GLY A 149 -6.46 -1.79 -3.70
C GLY A 149 -5.40 -2.54 -4.50
N TRP A 150 -4.85 -1.90 -5.53
CA TRP A 150 -3.72 -2.43 -6.31
C TRP A 150 -2.49 -2.72 -5.42
N SER A 151 -2.07 -1.75 -4.62
CA SER A 151 -0.88 -1.87 -3.76
C SER A 151 -1.08 -2.88 -2.62
N SER A 152 -2.28 -2.92 -2.05
CA SER A 152 -2.65 -3.86 -0.97
C SER A 152 -2.62 -5.29 -1.45
N MET A 153 -3.13 -5.57 -2.65
CA MET A 153 -3.05 -6.92 -3.23
C MET A 153 -1.62 -7.35 -3.50
N ARG A 154 -0.73 -6.42 -3.87
CA ARG A 154 0.71 -6.69 -3.97
C ARG A 154 1.32 -7.09 -2.63
N VAL A 155 0.95 -6.42 -1.54
CA VAL A 155 1.45 -6.71 -0.18
C VAL A 155 0.83 -8.01 0.38
N PHE A 156 -0.46 -8.20 0.18
CA PHE A 156 -1.18 -9.38 0.65
C PHE A 156 -0.96 -10.61 -0.23
N GLY A 157 -0.32 -10.48 -1.39
CA GLY A 157 0.04 -11.59 -2.28
C GLY A 157 -1.15 -12.16 -3.06
N GLY A 158 -2.07 -11.30 -3.49
CA GLY A 158 -3.13 -11.62 -4.44
C GLY A 158 -2.96 -10.90 -5.78
N SER A 159 -3.94 -11.01 -6.67
CA SER A 159 -3.96 -10.37 -7.96
C SER A 159 -4.14 -8.86 -7.85
N GLN A 160 -3.11 -8.13 -8.26
CA GLN A 160 -3.07 -6.67 -8.26
C GLN A 160 -4.19 -6.04 -9.10
N ILE A 161 -4.54 -6.67 -10.24
CA ILE A 161 -5.59 -6.15 -11.12
C ILE A 161 -6.97 -6.30 -10.47
N LEU A 162 -7.22 -7.39 -9.72
CA LEU A 162 -8.47 -7.54 -8.98
C LEU A 162 -8.58 -6.51 -7.85
N GLY A 163 -7.48 -6.20 -7.18
CA GLY A 163 -7.43 -5.12 -6.18
C GLY A 163 -7.74 -3.75 -6.78
N LEU A 164 -7.19 -3.45 -7.96
CA LEU A 164 -7.49 -2.22 -8.69
C LEU A 164 -8.98 -2.12 -9.03
N VAL A 165 -9.55 -3.20 -9.60
CA VAL A 165 -10.97 -3.27 -9.96
C VAL A 165 -11.87 -3.14 -8.72
N LEU A 166 -11.53 -3.80 -7.62
CA LEU A 166 -12.26 -3.65 -6.36
C LEU A 166 -12.29 -2.19 -5.89
N GLY A 167 -11.15 -1.49 -5.93
CA GLY A 167 -11.12 -0.08 -5.59
C GLY A 167 -11.97 0.78 -6.54
N LEU A 168 -12.00 0.46 -7.83
CA LEU A 168 -12.87 1.13 -8.81
C LEU A 168 -14.37 0.87 -8.55
N ILE A 169 -14.74 -0.34 -8.10
CA ILE A 169 -16.12 -0.67 -7.72
C ILE A 169 -16.59 0.21 -6.55
N LEU A 170 -15.74 0.42 -5.54
CA LEU A 170 -16.07 1.25 -4.36
C LEU A 170 -16.22 2.75 -4.67
N MET A 171 -15.86 3.18 -5.87
CA MET A 171 -16.03 4.55 -6.37
C MET A 171 -16.92 4.61 -7.62
N ASN A 172 -17.68 3.55 -7.88
CA ASN A 172 -18.58 3.50 -9.02
C ASN A 172 -19.59 4.67 -8.93
N PRO A 173 -19.79 5.47 -10.00
CA PRO A 173 -20.77 6.56 -10.03
C PRO A 173 -22.22 6.15 -9.71
N GLN A 174 -22.55 4.85 -9.78
CA GLN A 174 -23.84 4.31 -9.35
C GLN A 174 -24.02 4.32 -7.83
N LEU A 175 -22.93 4.39 -7.05
CA LEU A 175 -22.98 4.52 -5.60
C LEU A 175 -23.23 5.99 -5.22
N VAL A 176 -24.04 6.22 -4.19
CA VAL A 176 -24.37 7.57 -3.75
C VAL A 176 -23.18 8.22 -3.10
N SER A 177 -22.88 9.43 -3.58
CA SER A 177 -21.81 10.25 -3.03
C SER A 177 -22.08 10.56 -1.57
N GLN A 178 -21.07 10.44 -0.72
CA GLN A 178 -21.20 10.81 0.70
C GLN A 178 -21.62 12.27 0.89
N TYR A 179 -21.38 13.12 -0.10
CA TYR A 179 -21.78 14.53 -0.13
C TYR A 179 -23.29 14.72 -0.37
N ASP A 180 -23.98 13.73 -0.97
CA ASP A 180 -25.44 13.75 -1.17
C ASP A 180 -26.22 13.16 0.02
N ILE A 181 -25.53 12.58 1.02
CA ILE A 181 -26.14 12.08 2.27
C ILE A 181 -26.90 13.20 2.99
N ALA A 182 -26.44 14.45 2.88
CA ALA A 182 -27.08 15.61 3.46
C ALA A 182 -28.46 15.94 2.85
N LYS A 183 -28.82 15.33 1.70
CA LYS A 183 -30.12 15.52 1.02
C LYS A 183 -31.19 14.48 1.40
N GLY A 184 -30.92 13.61 2.38
CA GLY A 184 -31.96 12.95 3.17
C GLY A 184 -32.37 11.53 2.77
N HIS A 185 -31.78 10.92 1.72
CA HIS A 185 -32.02 9.50 1.44
C HIS A 185 -30.75 8.81 0.94
N ILE A 186 -30.29 7.82 1.72
CA ILE A 186 -29.24 6.89 1.29
C ILE A 186 -29.98 5.66 0.76
N PRO A 187 -29.95 5.37 -0.56
CA PRO A 187 -30.52 4.15 -1.06
C PRO A 187 -29.78 2.96 -0.45
N THR A 188 -30.56 2.00 0.04
CA THR A 188 -30.06 0.75 0.61
C THR A 188 -30.44 -0.41 -0.32
N TRP A 189 -29.58 -1.41 -0.40
CA TRP A 189 -29.99 -2.73 -0.88
C TRP A 189 -30.47 -3.53 0.32
N ASP A 190 -31.65 -4.14 0.21
CA ASP A 190 -32.09 -5.16 1.16
C ASP A 190 -31.69 -6.53 0.62
N ILE A 191 -30.76 -7.18 1.33
CA ILE A 191 -30.34 -8.55 1.04
C ILE A 191 -30.69 -9.41 2.24
N LEU A 192 -31.75 -10.22 2.13
CA LEU A 192 -32.17 -11.17 3.16
C LEU A 192 -32.43 -10.50 4.54
N GLY A 193 -32.89 -9.25 4.56
CA GLY A 193 -33.14 -8.47 5.78
C GLY A 193 -31.94 -7.65 6.29
N LEU A 194 -30.83 -7.64 5.54
CA LEU A 194 -29.68 -6.77 5.79
C LEU A 194 -29.73 -5.56 4.86
N GLU A 195 -29.87 -4.37 5.44
CA GLU A 195 -29.78 -3.10 4.72
C GLU A 195 -28.31 -2.70 4.48
N ILE A 196 -27.86 -2.80 3.23
CA ILE A 196 -26.53 -2.37 2.79
C ILE A 196 -26.64 -0.98 2.17
N LYS A 197 -25.94 0.00 2.72
CA LYS A 197 -25.94 1.37 2.21
C LYS A 197 -25.13 1.49 0.92
N GLN A 198 -25.71 2.07 -0.12
CA GLN A 198 -25.05 2.30 -1.40
C GLN A 198 -24.17 3.55 -1.34
N LEU A 199 -23.07 3.49 -0.60
CA LEU A 199 -22.17 4.63 -0.41
C LEU A 199 -20.93 4.51 -1.28
N ASN A 200 -20.54 5.63 -1.91
CA ASN A 200 -19.21 5.71 -2.48
C ASN A 200 -18.17 5.82 -1.36
N TYR A 201 -16.99 5.28 -1.59
CA TYR A 201 -15.85 5.33 -0.66
C TYR A 201 -14.70 6.14 -1.23
N GLN A 202 -15.03 7.17 -2.02
CA GLN A 202 -14.06 8.06 -2.63
C GLN A 202 -13.15 8.68 -1.56
N GLY A 203 -11.84 8.57 -1.75
CA GLY A 203 -10.83 9.07 -0.80
C GLY A 203 -10.73 8.29 0.52
N GLN A 204 -11.52 7.23 0.74
CA GLN A 204 -11.45 6.44 1.96
C GLN A 204 -10.44 5.29 1.86
N VAL A 205 -9.56 5.21 2.86
CA VAL A 205 -8.44 4.25 2.91
C VAL A 205 -8.83 2.96 3.63
N LEU A 206 -9.48 3.07 4.79
CA LEU A 206 -9.74 1.91 5.65
C LEU A 206 -10.65 0.85 5.01
N PRO A 207 -11.79 1.20 4.37
CA PRO A 207 -12.68 0.20 3.79
C PRO A 207 -11.98 -0.63 2.71
N ILE A 208 -11.23 0.01 1.82
CA ILE A 208 -10.51 -0.69 0.75
C ILE A 208 -9.38 -1.57 1.27
N LEU A 209 -8.69 -1.18 2.35
CA LEU A 209 -7.66 -2.03 2.96
C LEU A 209 -8.24 -3.35 3.49
N LEU A 210 -9.38 -3.26 4.18
CA LEU A 210 -10.09 -4.42 4.71
C LEU A 210 -10.64 -5.29 3.57
N ALA A 211 -11.27 -4.67 2.58
CA ALA A 211 -11.81 -5.35 1.42
C ALA A 211 -10.69 -6.05 0.61
N ALA A 212 -9.56 -5.39 0.37
CA ALA A 212 -8.41 -5.99 -0.31
C ALA A 212 -7.79 -7.16 0.49
N TYR A 213 -7.77 -7.07 1.82
CA TYR A 213 -7.34 -8.19 2.66
C TYR A 213 -8.25 -9.40 2.50
N VAL A 214 -9.57 -9.19 2.57
CA VAL A 214 -10.59 -10.24 2.37
C VAL A 214 -10.47 -10.83 0.97
N LEU A 215 -10.36 -9.98 -0.07
CA LEU A 215 -10.16 -10.41 -1.46
C LEU A 215 -8.94 -11.32 -1.59
N ALA A 216 -7.79 -10.92 -1.02
CA ALA A 216 -6.58 -11.72 -1.06
C ALA A 216 -6.73 -13.07 -0.36
N GLN A 217 -7.46 -13.15 0.76
CA GLN A 217 -7.72 -14.42 1.44
C GLN A 217 -8.61 -15.33 0.60
N ILE A 218 -9.71 -14.80 0.05
CA ILE A 218 -10.65 -15.55 -0.77
C ILE A 218 -9.97 -16.04 -2.05
N GLU A 219 -9.20 -15.17 -2.72
CA GLU A 219 -8.47 -15.53 -3.94
C GLU A 219 -7.46 -16.65 -3.68
N LYS A 220 -6.68 -16.55 -2.60
CA LYS A 220 -5.72 -17.60 -2.20
C LYS A 220 -6.42 -18.91 -1.83
N PHE A 221 -7.58 -18.82 -1.18
CA PHE A 221 -8.39 -19.98 -0.83
C PHE A 221 -8.90 -20.66 -2.09
N LEU A 222 -9.60 -19.94 -2.96
CA LEU A 222 -10.13 -20.48 -4.21
C LEU A 222 -9.03 -21.05 -5.11
N ASN A 223 -7.87 -20.41 -5.18
CA ASN A 223 -6.74 -20.92 -5.97
C ASN A 223 -6.23 -22.31 -5.52
N LYS A 224 -6.48 -22.71 -4.28
CA LYS A 224 -6.12 -24.03 -3.76
C LYS A 224 -7.15 -25.12 -4.11
N PHE A 225 -8.42 -24.75 -4.24
CA PHE A 225 -9.52 -25.70 -4.45
C PHE A 225 -9.96 -25.80 -5.91
N VAL A 226 -9.82 -24.71 -6.68
CA VAL A 226 -10.28 -24.65 -8.07
C VAL A 226 -9.22 -25.27 -8.99
N HIS A 227 -9.68 -26.21 -9.83
CA HIS A 227 -8.85 -26.87 -10.84
C HIS A 227 -8.31 -25.86 -11.88
N ASP A 228 -7.06 -26.02 -12.31
CA ASP A 228 -6.35 -25.04 -13.14
C ASP A 228 -7.09 -24.67 -14.43
N SER A 229 -7.78 -25.62 -15.06
CA SER A 229 -8.53 -25.40 -16.31
C SER A 229 -9.66 -24.37 -16.20
N ILE A 230 -10.22 -24.15 -15.00
CA ILE A 230 -11.34 -23.21 -14.78
C ILE A 230 -10.96 -22.06 -13.82
N LYS A 231 -9.72 -22.05 -13.34
CA LYS A 231 -9.23 -21.11 -12.32
C LYS A 231 -9.42 -19.65 -12.73
N MET A 232 -9.09 -19.30 -13.98
CA MET A 232 -9.29 -17.94 -14.50
C MET A 232 -10.77 -17.55 -14.62
N LEU A 233 -11.67 -18.51 -14.84
CA LEU A 233 -13.11 -18.26 -14.99
C LEU A 233 -13.81 -18.10 -13.64
N VAL A 234 -13.34 -18.80 -12.61
CA VAL A 234 -14.05 -18.90 -11.32
C VAL A 234 -13.42 -17.99 -10.26
N VAL A 235 -12.09 -17.98 -10.13
CA VAL A 235 -11.43 -17.34 -8.98
C VAL A 235 -11.65 -15.82 -8.99
N GLY A 236 -11.39 -15.15 -10.11
CA GLY A 236 -11.54 -13.70 -10.21
C GLY A 236 -12.98 -13.22 -9.96
N PRO A 237 -13.98 -13.73 -10.70
CA PRO A 237 -15.36 -13.32 -10.53
C PRO A 237 -15.94 -13.65 -9.14
N VAL A 238 -15.70 -14.85 -8.62
CA VAL A 238 -16.24 -15.24 -7.30
C VAL A 238 -15.57 -14.45 -6.18
N ALA A 239 -14.25 -14.25 -6.24
CA ALA A 239 -13.54 -13.47 -5.22
C ALA A 239 -13.99 -12.01 -5.22
N LEU A 240 -14.17 -11.40 -6.40
CA LEU A 240 -14.69 -10.04 -6.53
C LEU A 240 -16.16 -9.93 -6.11
N LEU A 241 -17.02 -10.88 -6.46
CA LEU A 241 -18.43 -10.86 -6.05
C LEU A 241 -18.55 -10.93 -4.52
N ILE A 242 -17.92 -11.92 -3.89
CA ILE A 242 -18.00 -12.08 -2.44
C ILE A 242 -17.43 -10.84 -1.74
N THR A 243 -16.28 -10.33 -2.19
CA THR A 243 -15.68 -9.15 -1.55
C THR A 243 -16.49 -7.90 -1.82
N GLY A 244 -17.00 -7.71 -3.03
CA GLY A 244 -17.81 -6.55 -3.41
C GLY A 244 -19.15 -6.49 -2.66
N PHE A 245 -19.73 -7.64 -2.29
CA PHE A 245 -20.89 -7.69 -1.40
C PHE A 245 -20.55 -7.36 0.07
N LEU A 246 -19.32 -7.60 0.49
CA LEU A 246 -18.85 -7.37 1.87
C LEU A 246 -18.33 -5.95 2.12
N ALA A 247 -17.97 -5.22 1.07
CA ALA A 247 -17.30 -3.91 1.13
C ALA A 247 -18.31 -2.76 0.92
#